data_AF-A0A7R9UGE8-F1
#
_entry.id   AF-A0A7R9UGE8-F1
#
_cell.length_a   1.000
_cell.length_b   1.000
_cell.length_c   1.000
_cell.angle_alpha   90.00
_cell.angle_beta   90.00
_cell.angle_gamma   90.00
#
_symmetry.space_group_name_H-M   'P 1'
#
loop_
_entity.id
_entity.type
_entity.pdbx_description
1 polymer ?
#
loop_
_entity_poly.entity_id
_entity_poly.type
_entity_poly.pdbx_seq_one_letter_code
_entity_poly.pdbx_strand_id
1 'polypeptide(L)'
;PKFGKLVKFALRSSHLTALPPPRDAMVQSAAYTVYAWGSNRDGQLGLHDPAVFPSIETRPEDDEDEIASRLQSHPFESVPTVVPAFTGVPIKMLSCGSRHSMALTSSGKVLSWGWGKCGQLGHGDFSSLTAPREIAALEEE
;
A
#
# COMPACT_ATOMS: atom_id res chain seq x y z
N PRO A 1 8.19 -15.35 -23.27
CA PRO A 1 7.77 -15.43 -21.86
C PRO A 1 7.46 -14.03 -21.31
N LYS A 2 6.17 -13.67 -21.20
CA LYS A 2 5.75 -12.41 -20.58
C LYS A 2 6.10 -12.51 -19.09
N PHE A 3 7.21 -11.89 -18.67
CA PHE A 3 7.55 -11.77 -17.26
C PHE A 3 6.36 -11.11 -16.56
N GLY A 4 5.57 -11.90 -15.84
CA GLY A 4 4.60 -11.39 -14.89
C GLY A 4 5.39 -10.43 -13.99
N LYS A 5 5.00 -9.15 -13.99
CA LYS A 5 5.62 -8.15 -13.13
C LYS A 5 5.19 -8.50 -11.71
N LEU A 6 6.00 -9.30 -11.03
CA LEU A 6 5.72 -9.85 -9.71
C LEU A 6 5.88 -8.73 -8.67
N VAL A 7 4.77 -8.10 -8.30
CA VAL A 7 4.68 -7.44 -6.99
C VAL A 7 4.66 -8.54 -5.94
N LYS A 8 5.47 -8.39 -4.90
CA LYS A 8 5.52 -9.35 -3.79
C LYS A 8 5.38 -8.59 -2.48
N PHE A 9 4.60 -9.18 -1.57
CA PHE A 9 4.40 -8.67 -0.22
C PHE A 9 4.87 -9.69 0.81
N ALA A 10 5.41 -9.21 1.92
CA ALA A 10 5.69 -10.01 3.11
C ALA A 10 5.14 -9.31 4.34
N LEU A 11 4.45 -10.06 5.21
CA LEU A 11 3.96 -9.59 6.49
C LEU A 11 4.88 -10.09 7.60
N ARG A 12 5.40 -9.19 8.42
CA ARG A 12 6.11 -9.53 9.65
C ARG A 12 5.24 -9.12 10.84
N SER A 13 4.88 -10.11 11.66
CA SER A 13 4.37 -9.87 13.01
C SER A 13 5.53 -10.09 13.97
N SER A 14 6.01 -9.04 14.62
CA SER A 14 6.92 -9.19 15.74
C SER A 14 6.12 -9.12 17.04
N HIS A 15 6.06 -10.25 17.75
CA HIS A 15 5.72 -10.23 19.17
C HIS A 15 6.89 -9.58 19.89
N LEU A 16 6.68 -8.40 20.49
CA LEU A 16 7.57 -7.92 21.53
C LEU A 16 7.39 -8.86 22.73
N THR A 17 8.20 -9.91 22.81
CA THR A 17 8.38 -10.65 24.06
C THR A 17 9.16 -9.76 25.02
N ALA A 18 8.48 -8.78 25.61
CA ALA A 18 8.83 -8.32 26.93
C ALA A 18 8.24 -9.34 27.91
N LEU A 19 9.03 -9.69 28.93
CA LEU A 19 8.68 -10.46 30.13
C LEU A 19 7.18 -10.45 30.49
N PRO A 20 6.65 -11.54 31.11
CA PRO A 20 5.24 -11.59 31.50
C PRO A 20 4.86 -10.30 32.24
N PRO A 21 3.87 -9.54 31.74
CA PRO A 21 3.50 -8.30 32.39
C PRO A 21 3.03 -8.59 33.83
N PRO A 22 3.33 -7.72 34.81
CA PRO A 22 2.69 -7.78 36.11
C PRO A 22 1.17 -7.77 35.90
N ARG A 23 0.43 -8.43 36.80
CA ARG A 23 -0.98 -8.86 36.65
C ARG A 23 -2.01 -7.81 36.20
N ASP A 24 -1.62 -6.53 36.10
CA ASP A 24 -2.46 -5.40 35.75
C ASP A 24 -2.11 -4.68 34.41
N ALA A 25 -1.16 -5.19 33.61
CA ALA A 25 -0.80 -4.59 32.32
C ALA A 25 -1.30 -5.42 31.12
N MET A 26 -2.46 -5.05 30.58
CA MET A 26 -2.97 -5.60 29.31
C MET A 26 -2.49 -4.79 28.10
N VAL A 27 -2.37 -5.53 26.99
CA VAL A 27 -2.05 -5.14 25.60
C VAL A 27 -0.56 -5.24 25.22
N GLN A 28 -0.15 -6.45 24.85
CA GLN A 28 0.98 -6.67 23.95
C GLN A 28 0.63 -6.07 22.58
N SER A 29 1.17 -4.89 22.26
CA SER A 29 1.05 -4.33 20.91
C SER A 29 2.00 -5.08 19.98
N ALA A 30 1.46 -6.00 19.17
CA ALA A 30 2.23 -6.62 18.09
C ALA A 30 2.54 -5.55 17.04
N ALA A 31 3.83 -5.33 16.75
CA ALA A 31 4.21 -4.47 15.64
C ALA A 31 3.99 -5.26 14.34
N TYR A 32 3.02 -4.81 13.55
CA TYR A 32 2.77 -5.29 12.19
C TYR A 32 3.56 -4.43 11.22
N THR A 33 4.33 -5.08 10.35
CA THR A 33 5.08 -4.41 9.30
C THR A 33 4.87 -5.15 7.99
N VAL A 34 4.44 -4.42 6.96
CA VAL A 34 4.33 -4.93 5.60
C VAL A 34 5.56 -4.50 4.82
N TYR A 35 6.17 -5.45 4.13
CA TYR A 35 7.25 -5.21 3.19
C TYR A 35 6.76 -5.46 1.76
N ALA A 36 7.17 -4.63 0.82
CA ALA A 36 6.86 -4.75 -0.59
C ALA A 36 8.15 -4.67 -1.43
N TRP A 37 8.22 -5.44 -2.51
CA TRP A 37 9.29 -5.37 -3.50
C TRP A 37 8.81 -5.82 -4.88
N GLY A 38 9.57 -5.50 -5.92
CA GLY A 38 9.23 -5.79 -7.31
C GLY A 38 9.02 -4.52 -8.13
N SER A 39 8.11 -4.56 -9.10
CA SER A 39 7.86 -3.42 -10.00
C SER A 39 7.06 -2.32 -9.29
N ASN A 40 7.51 -1.06 -9.43
CA ASN A 40 6.85 0.10 -8.84
C ASN A 40 6.49 1.20 -9.87
N ARG A 41 6.42 0.86 -11.16
CA ARG A 41 6.21 1.84 -12.24
C ARG A 41 4.90 2.61 -12.15
N ASP A 42 3.90 2.01 -11.50
CA ASP A 42 2.57 2.55 -11.33
C ASP A 42 2.27 2.82 -9.84
N GLY A 43 3.29 2.83 -8.98
CA GLY A 43 3.15 3.01 -7.53
C GLY A 43 2.54 1.81 -6.79
N GLN A 44 2.47 0.64 -7.43
CA GLN A 44 1.77 -0.54 -6.91
C GLN A 44 2.42 -1.16 -5.66
N LEU A 45 3.63 -0.72 -5.27
CA LEU A 45 4.24 -1.11 -4.00
C LEU A 45 3.71 -0.31 -2.80
N GLY A 46 3.08 0.85 -3.03
CA GLY A 46 2.50 1.66 -1.95
C GLY A 46 3.53 2.37 -1.07
N LEU A 47 4.76 2.54 -1.56
CA LEU A 47 5.88 3.12 -0.80
C LEU A 47 5.81 4.65 -0.66
N HIS A 48 4.97 5.32 -1.44
CA HIS A 48 4.87 6.78 -1.39
C HIS A 48 4.04 7.21 -0.19
N ASP A 49 4.43 8.33 0.42
CA ASP A 49 3.69 8.92 1.52
C ASP A 49 2.40 9.59 0.99
N PRO A 50 1.21 9.18 1.46
CA PRO A 50 -0.06 9.80 1.05
C PRO A 50 -0.16 11.29 1.43
N ALA A 51 0.62 11.78 2.40
CA ALA A 51 0.66 13.19 2.77
C ALA A 51 1.51 14.04 1.80
N VAL A 52 2.47 13.42 1.10
CA VAL A 52 3.37 14.09 0.15
C VAL A 52 2.85 13.99 -1.28
N PHE A 53 2.12 12.92 -1.59
CA PHE A 53 1.52 12.67 -2.89
C PHE A 53 0.03 12.36 -2.72
N PRO A 54 -0.80 13.36 -2.35
CA PRO A 54 -2.24 13.18 -2.44
C PRO A 54 -2.56 12.85 -3.89
N SER A 55 -3.44 11.85 -4.09
CA SER A 55 -3.94 11.34 -5.37
C SER A 55 -3.60 12.26 -6.52
N ILE A 56 -2.77 11.82 -7.48
CA ILE A 56 -2.47 12.62 -8.66
C ILE A 56 -3.80 12.77 -9.41
N GLU A 57 -4.54 13.82 -9.07
CA GLU A 57 -5.52 14.44 -9.94
C GLU A 57 -4.67 14.91 -11.11
N THR A 58 -4.61 14.09 -12.15
CA THR A 58 -4.02 14.51 -13.42
C THR A 58 -4.83 15.72 -13.87
N ARG A 59 -4.35 16.92 -13.55
CA ARG A 59 -4.88 18.13 -14.16
C ARG A 59 -4.53 18.00 -15.64
N PRO A 60 -5.42 18.40 -16.57
CA PRO A 60 -5.16 18.32 -18.01
C PRO A 60 -3.89 19.09 -18.46
N GLU A 61 -3.34 19.89 -17.56
CA GLU A 61 -2.24 20.84 -17.73
C GLU A 61 -0.88 20.24 -17.33
N ASP A 62 -0.88 19.15 -16.57
CA ASP A 62 0.37 18.53 -16.10
C ASP A 62 0.89 17.56 -17.17
N ASP A 63 2.10 17.81 -17.67
CA ASP A 63 2.80 16.89 -18.55
C ASP A 63 2.99 15.54 -17.83
N GLU A 64 2.30 14.50 -18.30
CA GLU A 64 2.30 13.16 -17.70
C GLU A 64 3.74 12.61 -17.51
N ASP A 65 4.68 13.04 -18.35
CA ASP A 65 6.09 12.68 -18.31
C ASP A 65 6.85 13.28 -17.13
N GLU A 66 6.50 14.49 -16.65
CA GLU A 66 7.17 15.12 -15.50
C GLU A 66 6.72 14.49 -14.18
N ILE A 67 5.42 14.20 -14.06
CA ILE A 67 4.85 13.49 -12.91
C ILE A 67 5.33 12.03 -12.90
N ALA A 68 5.34 11.37 -14.06
CA ALA A 68 5.91 10.04 -14.22
C ALA A 68 7.40 10.05 -13.81
N SER A 69 8.19 11.02 -14.24
CA SER A 69 9.61 11.17 -13.87
C SER A 69 9.82 11.30 -12.36
N ARG A 70 9.00 12.10 -11.67
CA ARG A 70 9.08 12.27 -10.20
C ARG A 70 8.69 11.01 -9.43
N LEU A 71 7.72 10.25 -9.93
CA LEU A 71 7.32 8.94 -9.37
C LEU A 71 8.24 7.77 -9.77
N GLN A 72 8.97 7.89 -10.88
CA GLN A 72 9.74 6.80 -11.50
C GLN A 72 11.26 6.86 -11.23
N SER A 73 11.70 7.61 -10.22
CA SER A 73 13.12 7.55 -9.82
C SER A 73 13.54 6.14 -9.36
N HIS A 74 12.58 5.29 -8.94
CA HIS A 74 12.81 3.90 -8.52
C HIS A 74 11.77 2.96 -9.16
N PRO A 75 11.97 2.56 -10.44
CA PRO A 75 11.00 1.75 -11.20
C PRO A 75 10.86 0.30 -10.68
N PHE A 76 11.81 -0.12 -9.84
CA PHE A 76 11.87 -1.44 -9.23
C PHE A 76 12.51 -1.36 -7.84
N GLU A 77 11.95 -2.12 -6.91
CA GLU A 77 12.57 -2.42 -5.63
C GLU A 77 13.07 -3.85 -5.64
N SER A 78 14.39 -4.04 -5.56
CA SER A 78 15.02 -5.36 -5.52
C SER A 78 15.11 -5.92 -4.09
N VAL A 79 14.88 -5.08 -3.09
CA VAL A 79 14.95 -5.41 -1.67
C VAL A 79 13.56 -5.23 -1.04
N PRO A 80 13.12 -6.10 -0.11
CA PRO A 80 11.91 -5.89 0.67
C PRO A 80 11.97 -4.56 1.43
N THR A 81 11.14 -3.61 1.02
CA THR A 81 11.07 -2.26 1.60
C THR A 81 9.80 -2.11 2.42
N VAL A 82 9.90 -1.47 3.58
CA VAL A 82 8.75 -1.24 4.47
C VAL A 82 7.75 -0.33 3.77
N VAL A 83 6.47 -0.73 3.77
CA VAL A 83 5.36 0.10 3.30
C VAL A 83 4.94 1.02 4.44
N PRO A 84 5.22 2.34 4.36
CA PRO A 84 5.04 3.25 5.49
C PRO A 84 3.59 3.27 6.01
N ALA A 85 2.62 3.24 5.09
CA ALA A 85 1.19 3.28 5.38
C ALA A 85 0.67 2.11 6.25
N PHE A 86 1.42 1.01 6.36
CA PHE A 86 1.03 -0.16 7.16
C PHE A 86 1.85 -0.34 8.44
N THR A 87 2.72 0.62 8.77
CA THR A 87 3.52 0.55 10.01
C THR A 87 2.59 0.70 11.21
N GLY A 88 2.49 -0.35 12.03
CA GLY A 88 1.60 -0.35 13.19
C GLY A 88 0.11 -0.58 12.87
N VAL A 89 -0.23 -0.83 11.60
CA VAL A 89 -1.59 -1.18 11.19
C VAL A 89 -1.69 -2.71 11.08
N PRO A 90 -2.59 -3.37 11.82
CA PRO A 90 -2.74 -4.81 11.75
C PRO A 90 -3.42 -5.20 10.43
N ILE A 91 -2.66 -5.74 9.48
CA ILE A 91 -3.17 -6.20 8.18
C ILE A 91 -3.58 -7.67 8.26
N LYS A 92 -4.84 -7.94 7.90
CA LYS A 92 -5.43 -9.28 7.88
C LYS A 92 -5.11 -10.00 6.57
N MET A 93 -5.22 -9.29 5.44
CA MET A 93 -4.94 -9.85 4.12
C MET A 93 -4.33 -8.81 3.18
N LEU A 94 -3.51 -9.28 2.25
CA LEU A 94 -2.96 -8.50 1.14
C LEU A 94 -3.25 -9.25 -0.15
N SER A 95 -3.59 -8.50 -1.19
CA SER A 95 -3.78 -9.03 -2.54
C SER A 95 -3.04 -8.14 -3.54
N CYS A 96 -2.44 -8.75 -4.56
CA CYS A 96 -1.74 -8.04 -5.62
C CYS A 96 -2.26 -8.48 -6.99
N GLY A 97 -2.63 -7.50 -7.81
CA GLY A 97 -2.92 -7.67 -9.22
C GLY A 97 -1.70 -7.43 -10.11
N SER A 98 -1.95 -7.18 -11.40
CA SER A 98 -0.88 -6.93 -12.38
C SER A 98 -0.17 -5.60 -12.20
N ARG A 99 -0.90 -4.57 -11.77
CA ARG A 99 -0.42 -3.19 -11.54
C ARG A 99 -1.15 -2.47 -10.40
N HIS A 100 -1.89 -3.20 -9.59
CA HIS A 100 -2.61 -2.66 -8.44
C HIS A 100 -2.48 -3.63 -7.27
N SER A 101 -2.70 -3.12 -6.06
CA SER A 101 -2.59 -3.85 -4.82
C SER A 101 -3.72 -3.45 -3.90
N MET A 102 -4.10 -4.36 -3.01
CA MET A 102 -5.17 -4.16 -2.03
C MET A 102 -4.77 -4.74 -0.68
N ALA A 103 -5.28 -4.14 0.38
CA ALA A 103 -5.09 -4.58 1.76
C ALA A 103 -6.43 -4.59 2.50
N LEU A 104 -6.62 -5.59 3.35
CA LEU A 104 -7.69 -5.62 4.34
C LEU A 104 -7.06 -5.48 5.72
N THR A 105 -7.41 -4.43 6.45
CA THR A 105 -7.00 -4.26 7.84
C THR A 105 -7.83 -5.17 8.76
N SER A 106 -7.32 -5.41 9.96
CA SER A 106 -8.04 -6.16 11.00
C SER A 106 -9.24 -5.38 11.55
N SER A 107 -9.30 -4.07 11.31
CA SER A 107 -10.45 -3.22 11.65
C SER A 107 -11.55 -3.26 10.58
N GLY A 108 -11.42 -4.10 9.55
CA GLY A 108 -12.41 -4.22 8.46
C GLY A 108 -12.23 -3.22 7.32
N LYS A 109 -11.24 -2.33 7.38
CA LYS A 109 -11.01 -1.32 6.34
C LYS A 109 -10.34 -1.94 5.12
N VAL A 110 -10.85 -1.63 3.93
CA VAL A 110 -10.27 -2.07 2.65
C VAL A 110 -9.51 -0.91 2.03
N LEU A 111 -8.24 -1.13 1.72
CA LEU A 111 -7.39 -0.16 1.03
C LEU A 111 -6.99 -0.68 -0.35
N SER A 112 -6.86 0.22 -1.31
CA SER A 112 -6.40 -0.05 -2.68
C SER A 112 -5.43 1.01 -3.17
N TRP A 113 -4.47 0.59 -3.99
CA TRP A 113 -3.51 1.47 -4.64
C TRP A 113 -2.88 0.84 -5.89
N GLY A 114 -2.14 1.63 -6.64
CA GLY A 114 -1.49 1.31 -7.90
C GLY A 114 -2.18 1.97 -9.09
N TRP A 115 -2.08 1.33 -10.25
CA TRP A 115 -2.73 1.78 -11.47
C TRP A 115 -4.26 1.73 -11.34
N GLY A 116 -4.95 2.83 -11.63
CA GLY A 116 -6.41 2.95 -11.49
C GLY A 116 -7.18 3.36 -12.74
N LYS A 117 -6.52 3.51 -13.90
CA LYS A 117 -7.13 4.02 -15.14
C LYS A 117 -8.26 3.15 -15.74
N CYS A 118 -8.51 1.96 -15.20
CA CYS A 118 -9.65 1.10 -15.54
C CYS A 118 -10.66 0.94 -14.40
N GLY A 119 -10.58 1.74 -13.34
CA GLY A 119 -11.52 1.71 -12.20
C GLY A 119 -11.25 0.59 -11.19
N GLN A 120 -10.13 -0.14 -11.32
CA GLN A 120 -9.79 -1.28 -10.46
C GLN A 120 -9.52 -0.91 -8.99
N LEU A 121 -9.38 0.38 -8.67
CA LEU A 121 -9.18 0.83 -7.29
C LEU A 121 -10.52 1.06 -6.56
N GLY A 122 -11.66 1.09 -7.26
CA GLY A 122 -12.97 1.17 -6.60
C GLY A 122 -13.27 2.47 -5.87
N HIS A 123 -12.51 3.56 -6.10
CA HIS A 123 -12.75 4.87 -5.49
C HIS A 123 -13.83 5.72 -6.20
N GLY A 124 -14.51 5.16 -7.21
CA GLY A 124 -15.46 5.88 -8.04
C GLY A 124 -14.83 6.77 -9.11
N ASP A 125 -13.51 6.67 -9.30
CA ASP A 125 -12.75 7.38 -10.33
C ASP A 125 -11.80 6.42 -11.09
N PHE A 126 -11.06 7.00 -12.05
CA PHE A 126 -10.04 6.30 -12.84
C PHE A 126 -8.63 6.76 -12.48
N SER A 127 -8.46 7.34 -11.28
CA SER A 127 -7.19 7.91 -10.85
C SER A 127 -6.25 6.81 -10.37
N SER A 128 -4.96 6.93 -10.67
CA SER A 128 -3.95 6.03 -10.10
C SER A 128 -3.50 6.54 -8.74
N LEU A 129 -3.20 5.63 -7.82
CA LEU A 129 -2.75 5.95 -6.47
C LEU A 129 -1.40 5.30 -6.22
N THR A 130 -0.45 6.04 -5.66
CA THR A 130 0.90 5.52 -5.36
C THR A 130 1.09 5.13 -3.90
N ALA A 131 0.04 5.34 -3.10
CA ALA A 131 -0.06 5.05 -1.68
C ALA A 131 -1.41 4.37 -1.38
N PRO A 132 -1.50 3.47 -0.39
CA PRO A 132 -2.76 2.86 0.04
C PRO A 132 -3.80 3.90 0.43
N ARG A 133 -5.00 3.83 -0.16
CA ARG A 133 -6.15 4.66 0.19
C ARG A 133 -7.33 3.78 0.54
N GLU A 134 -8.07 4.18 1.58
CA GLU A 134 -9.29 3.51 1.99
C GLU A 134 -10.41 3.65 0.94
N ILE A 135 -11.12 2.55 0.68
CA ILE A 135 -12.30 2.52 -0.17
C ILE A 135 -13.51 2.82 0.71
N ALA A 136 -13.89 4.10 0.81
CA ALA A 136 -15.02 4.55 1.63
C ALA A 136 -16.35 3.84 1.30
N ALA A 137 -16.52 3.38 0.05
CA ALA A 137 -17.71 2.63 -0.37
C ALA A 137 -17.86 1.23 0.28
N LEU A 138 -16.81 0.73 0.95
CA LEU A 138 -16.79 -0.57 1.64
C LEU A 138 -16.73 -0.43 3.16
N GLU A 139 -16.85 0.78 3.71
CA GLU A 139 -17.02 0.98 5.14
C GLU A 139 -18.41 0.45 5.55
N GLU A 140 -18.45 -0.60 6.36
CA GLU A 140 -19.69 -1.07 6.98
C GLU A 140 -20.14 -0.02 8.03
N GLU A 141 -21.39 0.47 7.91
CA GLU A 141 -22.04 1.34 8.92
C GLU A 141 -22.31 0.61 10.25
#